data_AF-A0A117L254-F1
#
_entry.id   AF-A0A117L254-F1
#
_cell.length_a   1.000
_cell.length_b   1.000
_cell.length_c   1.000
_cell.angle_alpha   90.00
_cell.angle_beta   90.00
_cell.angle_gamma   90.00
#
_symmetry.space_group_name_H-M   'P 1'
#
loop_
_entity.id
_entity.type
_entity.pdbx_description
1 polymer ?
#
loop_
_entity_poly.entity_id
_entity_poly.type
_entity_poly.pdbx_seq_one_letter_code
_entity_poly.pdbx_strand_id
1 'polypeptide(L)' 'MRVELLFESGKCVIDLNEEYEVVKLLKEKIPFESVVNTWGEEIYFSTPVNVQKMENPREVV' A
#
# COMPACT_ATOMS: atom_id res chain seq x y z
N MET A 1 11.17 3.13 2.51
CA MET A 1 10.53 3.48 3.79
C MET A 1 9.81 2.29 4.38
N ARG A 2 10.01 2.06 5.68
CA ARG A 2 9.30 1.00 6.41
C ARG A 2 7.97 1.50 6.95
N VAL A 3 6.90 0.77 6.70
CA VAL A 3 5.53 1.06 7.16
C VAL A 3 4.99 -0.14 7.91
N GLU A 4 4.44 0.07 9.12
CA GLU A 4 3.74 -0.97 9.88
C GLU A 4 2.25 -0.95 9.50
N LEU A 5 1.73 -2.10 9.09
CA LEU A 5 0.31 -2.33 8.87
C LEU A 5 -0.23 -3.09 10.08
N LEU A 6 -1.16 -2.47 10.81
CA LEU A 6 -1.84 -3.07 11.94
C LEU A 6 -3.23 -3.53 11.50
N PHE A 7 -3.50 -4.82 11.64
CA PHE A 7 -4.79 -5.44 11.40
C PHE A 7 -5.39 -5.91 12.74
N GLU A 8 -6.68 -6.20 12.75
CA GLU A 8 -7.33 -6.74 13.95
C GLU A 8 -6.73 -8.09 14.37
N SER A 9 -6.33 -8.92 13.40
CA SER A 9 -5.82 -10.28 13.64
C SER A 9 -4.30 -10.40 13.65
N GLY A 10 -3.56 -9.30 13.46
CA GLY A 10 -2.10 -9.36 13.37
C GLY A 10 -1.49 -8.08 12.84
N LYS A 11 -0.18 -8.12 12.55
CA LYS A 11 0.54 -6.98 12.02
C LYS A 11 1.70 -7.41 11.14
N CYS A 12 2.05 -6.57 10.18
CA CYS A 12 3.24 -6.78 9.36
C CYS A 12 3.95 -5.44 9.10
N VAL A 13 5.21 -5.53 8.68
CA VAL A 13 6.00 -4.36 8.27
C VAL A 13 6.41 -4.56 6.83
N ILE A 14 6.12 -3.58 6.00
CA ILE A 14 6.52 -3.55 4.58
C ILE A 14 7.60 -2.49 4.38
N ASP A 15 8.48 -2.71 3.40
CA ASP A 15 9.42 -1.69 2.92
C ASP A 15 9.04 -1.26 1.51
N LEU A 16 8.79 0.04 1.34
CA LEU A 16 8.35 0.65 0.09
C LEU A 16 9.46 1.52 -0.51
N ASN A 17 9.69 1.44 -1.82
CA ASN A 17 10.68 2.30 -2.47
C ASN A 17 10.17 3.75 -2.59
N GLU A 18 10.86 4.69 -1.96
CA GLU A 18 10.51 6.13 -1.94
C GLU A 18 10.79 6.86 -3.26
N GLU A 19 11.44 6.21 -4.22
CA GLU A 19 11.61 6.77 -5.56
C GLU A 19 10.27 6.93 -6.29
N TYR A 20 9.31 6.03 -6.01
CA TYR A 20 7.99 6.04 -6.62
C TYR A 20 7.10 7.17 -6.08
N GLU A 21 6.42 7.88 -6.98
CA GLU A 21 5.56 9.02 -6.66
C GLU A 21 4.39 8.62 -5.75
N VAL A 22 3.81 7.44 -5.99
CA VAL A 22 2.74 6.90 -5.13
C VAL A 22 3.20 6.70 -3.70
N VAL A 23 4.45 6.30 -3.47
CA VAL A 23 5.01 6.08 -2.12
C VAL A 23 5.24 7.42 -1.41
N LYS A 24 5.69 8.46 -2.13
CA LYS A 24 5.82 9.81 -1.57
C LYS A 24 4.46 10.36 -1.11
N LEU A 25 3.43 10.21 -1.94
CA LEU A 25 2.08 10.66 -1.58
C LEU A 25 1.47 9.84 -0.43
N LEU A 26 1.74 8.53 -0.39
CA LEU A 26 1.34 7.70 0.75
C LEU A 26 2.01 8.18 2.05
N LYS A 27 3.30 8.56 1.99
CA LYS A 27 4.05 9.08 3.13
C LYS A 27 3.41 10.33 3.72
N GLU A 28 2.86 11.23 2.90
CA GLU A 28 2.17 12.44 3.35
C GLU A 28 0.78 12.17 3.97
N LYS A 29 0.16 11.04 3.63
CA LYS A 29 -1.16 10.65 4.13
C LYS A 29 -1.11 9.73 5.36
N ILE A 30 0.04 9.13 5.65
CA ILE A 30 0.22 8.34 6.86
C ILE A 30 0.23 9.29 8.08
N PRO A 31 -0.49 8.95 9.17
CA PRO A 31 -1.30 7.75 9.38
C PRO A 31 -2.72 7.84 8.76
N PHE A 32 -3.20 6.73 8.18
CA PHE A 32 -4.59 6.58 7.74
C PHE A 32 -5.12 5.18 8.05
N GLU A 33 -6.43 5.04 8.06
CA GLU A 33 -7.14 3.77 8.27
C GLU A 33 -7.85 3.32 6.98
N SER A 34 -7.99 2.01 6.80
CA SER A 34 -8.70 1.42 5.66
C SER A 34 -9.26 0.05 6.03
N VAL A 35 -10.09 -0.50 5.14
CA VAL A 35 -10.73 -1.81 5.32
C VAL A 35 -10.10 -2.81 4.35
N VAL A 36 -9.67 -3.95 4.89
CA VAL A 36 -9.07 -5.04 4.13
C VAL A 36 -10.11 -5.77 3.31
N ASN A 37 -9.75 -6.05 2.06
CA ASN A 37 -10.41 -7.04 1.20
C ASN A 37 -9.40 -8.14 0.85
N THR A 38 -9.91 -9.31 0.49
CA THR A 38 -9.06 -10.46 0.12
C THR A 38 -9.48 -11.04 -1.22
N TRP A 39 -8.49 -11.48 -2.00
CA TRP A 39 -8.72 -12.23 -3.22
C TRP A 39 -7.74 -13.41 -3.28
N GLY A 40 -8.24 -14.62 -2.96
CA GLY A 40 -7.36 -15.77 -2.78
C GLY A 40 -6.38 -15.54 -1.61
N GLU A 41 -5.09 -15.52 -1.93
CA GLU A 41 -4.00 -15.25 -0.97
C GLU A 41 -3.54 -13.78 -0.98
N GLU A 42 -4.22 -12.90 -1.72
CA GLU A 42 -3.89 -11.47 -1.82
C GLU A 42 -4.74 -10.63 -0.85
N ILE A 43 -4.08 -9.71 -0.14
CA ILE A 43 -4.71 -8.67 0.67
C ILE A 43 -4.61 -7.34 -0.07
N TYR A 44 -5.74 -6.67 -0.28
CA TYR A 44 -5.79 -5.35 -0.89
C TYR A 44 -6.74 -4.43 -0.12
N PHE A 45 -6.46 -3.13 -0.15
CA PHE A 45 -7.26 -2.11 0.52
C PHE A 45 -7.14 -0.78 -0.23
N SER A 46 -8.20 0.02 -0.15
CA SER A 46 -8.19 1.35 -0.75
C SER A 46 -7.28 2.30 0.04
N THR A 47 -6.64 3.23 -0.64
CA THR A 47 -5.82 4.28 0.01
C THR A 47 -6.35 5.66 -0.37
N PRO A 48 -6.11 6.71 0.44
CA PRO A 48 -6.51 8.08 0.12
C PRO A 48 -5.64 8.74 -0.97
N VAL A 49 -4.82 7.96 -1.68
CA VAL A 49 -3.89 8.40 -2.72
C VAL A 49 -4.39 7.90 -4.07
N ASN A 50 -4.51 8.82 -5.03
CA ASN A 50 -4.90 8.50 -6.40
C ASN A 50 -3.76 8.87 -7.36
N VAL A 51 -3.04 7.86 -7.84
CA VAL A 51 -1.99 8.02 -8.85
C VAL A 51 -2.28 7.06 -9.99
N GLN A 52 -2.56 7.62 -11.16
CA GLN A 52 -2.88 6.83 -12.36
C GLN A 52 -1.62 6.33 -13.09
N LYS A 53 -0.47 7.02 -12.91
CA LYS A 53 0.79 6.66 -13.55
C LYS A 53 1.48 5.55 -12.78
N MET A 54 1.63 4.39 -13.41
CA MET A 54 2.45 3.30 -12.89
C MET A 54 3.88 3.45 -13.42
N GLU A 55 4.84 3.65 -12.52
CA GLU A 55 6.26 3.79 -12.88
C GLU A 55 6.94 2.44 -13.14
N ASN A 56 6.38 1.36 -12.61
CA ASN A 56 6.89 0.00 -12.78
C ASN A 56 5.74 -1.02 -12.88
N PRO A 57 4.94 -0.98 -13.95
CA PRO A 57 3.86 -1.95 -14.14
C PRO A 57 4.46 -3.34 -14.36
N ARG A 58 3.99 -4.33 -13.59
CA ARG A 58 4.28 -5.74 -13.82
C ARG A 58 3.00 -6.42 -14.27
N GLU A 59 3.08 -7.15 -15.38
CA GLU A 59 1.99 -8.02 -15.81
C GLU A 59 2.01 -9.26 -14.90
N VAL A 60 0.93 -9.48 -14.18
CA VAL A 60 0.74 -10.69 -13.36
C VAL A 60 -0.25 -11.55 -14.13
N VAL A 61 0.22 -12.70 -14.63
CA VAL A 61 -0.54 -13.69 -15.42
C VAL A 61 -1.16 -14.77 -14.54
#